data_AF-A0A838QAY4-F1
#
_entry.id   AF-A0A838QAY4-F1
#
_cell.length_a   1.000
_cell.length_b   1.000
_cell.length_c   1.000
_cell.angle_alpha   90.00
_cell.angle_beta   90.00
_cell.angle_gamma   90.00
#
_symmetry.space_group_name_H-M   'P 1'
#
loop_
_entity.id
_entity.type
_entity.pdbx_description
1 polymer ?
#
loop_
_entity_poly.entity_id
_entity_poly.type
_entity_poly.pdbx_seq_one_letter_code
_entity_poly.pdbx_strand_id
1 'polypeptide(L)' 'VGQHGSWNREPRSGYKVIFVPFVNGIPSGAPIDVLTGFVRENGDAMGRPAGVAVDRRGALLVADDVGNVVWRVTGAAARQ' A
#
# COMPACT_ATOMS: atom_id res chain seq x y z
N VAL A 1 6.32 -0.61 1.20
CA VAL A 1 6.61 0.08 -0.08
C VAL A 1 5.30 0.57 -0.69
N GLY A 2 5.17 1.86 -1.00
CA GLY A 2 4.03 2.38 -1.76
C GLY A 2 4.23 2.17 -3.26
N GLN A 3 3.29 1.49 -3.92
CA GLN A 3 3.28 1.33 -5.36
C GLN A 3 2.31 2.32 -5.98
N HIS A 4 2.85 3.41 -6.54
CA HIS A 4 2.10 4.58 -7.04
C HIS A 4 1.15 4.27 -8.21
N GLY A 5 1.40 3.17 -8.94
CA GLY A 5 0.55 2.70 -10.02
C GLY A 5 1.11 2.96 -11.42
N SER A 6 0.84 2.04 -12.35
CA SER A 6 1.24 2.15 -13.75
C SER A 6 0.39 3.18 -14.49
N TRP A 7 1.04 4.00 -15.33
CA TRP A 7 0.37 4.90 -16.28
C TRP A 7 0.28 4.31 -17.69
N ASN A 8 1.18 3.38 -18.06
CA ASN A 8 1.31 2.82 -19.42
C ASN A 8 1.28 1.29 -19.42
N ARG A 9 0.22 0.69 -18.88
CA ARG A 9 0.07 -0.77 -18.87
C ARG A 9 -1.41 -1.16 -18.82
N GLU A 10 -1.77 -2.17 -19.61
CA GLU A 10 -3.06 -2.86 -19.57
C GLU A 10 -2.81 -4.37 -19.37
N PRO A 11 -3.34 -5.01 -18.31
CA PRO A 11 -4.06 -4.40 -17.20
C PRO A 11 -3.14 -3.57 -16.31
N ARG A 12 -3.72 -2.63 -15.54
CA ARG A 12 -2.97 -1.80 -14.59
C ARG A 12 -2.17 -2.64 -13.58
N SER A 13 -1.11 -2.06 -13.04
CA SER A 13 -0.27 -2.66 -12.00
C SER A 13 0.05 -1.65 -10.91
N GLY A 14 0.26 -2.12 -9.67
CA GLY A 14 0.49 -1.28 -8.50
C GLY A 14 -0.82 -0.81 -7.87
N TYR A 15 -0.90 0.49 -7.54
CA TYR A 15 -2.04 1.09 -6.83
C TYR A 15 -2.30 0.41 -5.47
N LYS A 16 -1.24 0.18 -4.71
CA LYS A 16 -1.29 -0.51 -3.41
C LYS A 16 -0.07 -0.24 -2.55
N VAL A 17 -0.16 -0.61 -1.29
CA VAL A 17 0.99 -0.69 -0.38
C VAL A 17 1.30 -2.15 -0.11
N ILE A 18 2.56 -2.53 -0.26
CA ILE A 18 3.05 -3.88 0.00
C ILE A 18 4.12 -3.91 1.11
N PHE A 19 4.23 -5.05 1.75
CA PHE A 19 5.33 -5.43 2.63
C PHE A 19 6.21 -6.47 1.93
N VAL A 20 7.52 -6.31 1.98
CA VAL A 20 8.47 -7.33 1.52
C VAL A 20 9.07 -7.95 2.77
N PRO A 21 8.94 -9.27 3.01
CA PRO A 21 9.53 -9.90 4.18
C PRO A 21 11.04 -10.00 4.04
N PHE A 22 11.77 -9.90 5.15
CA PHE A 22 13.23 -10.04 5.17
C PHE A 22 13.64 -11.02 6.28
N VAL A 23 14.65 -11.83 6.00
CA VAL A 23 15.36 -12.68 6.96
C VAL A 23 16.85 -12.39 6.82
N ASN A 24 17.51 -12.05 7.93
CA ASN A 24 18.94 -11.73 7.97
C ASN A 24 19.37 -10.65 6.96
N GLY A 25 18.53 -9.62 6.77
CA GLY A 25 18.79 -8.53 5.84
C GLY A 25 18.59 -8.87 4.36
N ILE A 26 18.07 -10.06 4.03
CA ILE A 26 17.80 -10.50 2.67
C ILE A 26 16.29 -10.65 2.46
N PRO A 27 15.72 -10.19 1.33
CA PRO A 27 14.31 -10.42 1.01
C PRO A 27 13.99 -11.92 1.03
N SER A 28 12.92 -12.29 1.72
CA SER A 28 12.48 -13.68 1.88
C SER A 28 11.02 -13.80 1.48
N GLY A 29 10.72 -14.59 0.45
CA GLY A 29 9.35 -14.84 0.00
C GLY A 29 8.75 -13.72 -0.85
N ALA A 30 7.45 -13.87 -1.16
CA ALA A 30 6.73 -12.95 -2.01
C ALA A 30 6.32 -11.67 -1.25
N PRO A 31 6.20 -10.52 -1.95
CA PRO A 31 5.54 -9.36 -1.38
C PRO A 31 4.11 -9.66 -0.92
N ILE A 32 3.72 -9.06 0.19
CA ILE A 32 2.42 -9.21 0.83
C ILE A 32 1.66 -7.89 0.68
N ASP A 33 0.43 -7.95 0.22
CA ASP A 33 -0.44 -6.77 0.12
C ASP A 33 -0.88 -6.31 1.52
N VAL A 34 -0.71 -5.02 1.80
CA VAL A 34 -1.06 -4.40 3.10
C VAL A 34 -2.27 -3.48 2.97
N LEU A 35 -2.34 -2.70 1.89
CA LEU A 35 -3.46 -1.80 1.61
C LEU A 35 -3.71 -1.78 0.09
N THR A 36 -4.93 -2.14 -0.31
CA THR A 36 -5.38 -2.23 -1.71
C THR A 36 -6.71 -1.49 -1.87
N GLY A 37 -7.34 -1.58 -3.05
CA GLY A 37 -8.66 -0.96 -3.30
C GLY A 37 -8.59 0.48 -3.80
N PHE A 38 -7.43 0.93 -4.27
CA PHE A 38 -7.24 2.28 -4.81
C PHE A 38 -7.74 2.45 -6.26
N VAL A 39 -8.21 1.37 -6.91
CA VAL A 39 -8.74 1.40 -8.27
C VAL A 39 -10.15 0.83 -8.27
N ARG A 40 -11.09 1.55 -8.87
CA ARG A 40 -12.48 1.10 -9.06
C ARG A 40 -12.57 0.01 -10.12
N GLU A 41 -13.70 -0.70 -10.16
CA GLU A 41 -13.98 -1.72 -11.17
C GLU A 41 -13.94 -1.18 -12.60
N ASN A 42 -14.33 0.09 -12.80
CA ASN A 42 -14.27 0.76 -14.10
C ASN A 42 -12.84 1.21 -14.49
N GLY A 43 -11.84 0.93 -13.65
CA GLY A 43 -10.46 1.31 -13.86
C GLY A 43 -10.08 2.67 -13.32
N ASP A 44 -10.98 3.50 -12.78
CA ASP A 44 -10.57 4.81 -12.26
C ASP A 44 -9.71 4.69 -10.99
N ALA A 45 -8.59 5.42 -10.95
CA ALA A 45 -7.76 5.48 -9.75
C ALA A 45 -8.35 6.49 -8.76
N MET A 46 -8.68 6.02 -7.57
CA MET A 46 -9.17 6.83 -6.44
C MET A 46 -8.06 7.28 -5.52
N GLY A 47 -6.90 6.63 -5.62
CA GLY A 47 -5.70 7.05 -4.91
C GLY A 47 -4.45 6.44 -5.50
N ARG A 48 -3.30 7.02 -5.16
CA ARG A 48 -1.97 6.59 -5.61
C ARG A 48 -0.99 6.73 -4.44
N PRO A 49 -0.59 5.62 -3.80
CA PRO A 49 0.34 5.66 -2.67
C PRO A 49 1.70 6.26 -3.09
N ALA A 50 2.08 7.37 -2.46
CA ALA A 50 3.30 8.12 -2.77
C ALA A 50 4.38 7.98 -1.69
N GLY A 51 3.98 7.93 -0.41
CA GLY A 51 4.89 7.83 0.73
C GLY A 51 4.35 6.95 1.83
N VAL A 52 5.25 6.32 2.59
CA VAL A 52 4.90 5.49 3.76
C VAL A 52 5.81 5.78 4.94
N ALA A 53 5.25 5.76 6.15
CA ALA A 53 5.99 5.89 7.40
C ALA A 53 5.29 5.09 8.50
N VAL A 54 6.03 4.62 9.51
CA VAL A 54 5.44 4.02 10.71
C VAL A 54 5.35 5.08 11.79
N ASP A 55 4.15 5.27 12.36
CA ASP A 55 3.95 6.21 13.47
C ASP A 55 4.53 5.65 14.79
N ARG A 56 4.65 6.50 15.81
CA ARG A 56 5.19 6.10 17.13
C ARG A 56 4.36 5.04 17.86
N ARG A 57 3.14 4.77 17.39
CA ARG A 57 2.21 3.77 17.94
C ARG A 57 2.16 2.51 17.07
N GLY A 58 3.03 2.40 16.07
CA GLY A 58 3.14 1.24 15.18
C GLY A 58 2.13 1.21 14.02
N ALA A 59 1.34 2.26 13.80
CA ALA A 59 0.45 2.32 12.64
C ALA A 59 1.23 2.71 11.37
N LEU A 60 0.79 2.19 10.22
CA LEU A 60 1.34 2.56 8.93
C LEU A 60 0.61 3.78 8.38
N LEU A 61 1.33 4.88 8.22
CA LEU A 61 0.87 6.07 7.51
C LEU A 61 1.12 5.90 6.01
N VAL A 62 0.12 6.23 5.20
CA VAL A 62 0.21 6.17 3.73
C VAL A 62 -0.26 7.50 3.16
N ALA A 63 0.65 8.22 2.50
CA ALA A 63 0.30 9.42 1.75
C ALA A 63 -0.25 9.04 0.38
N ASP A 64 -1.42 9.58 0.04
CA ASP A 64 -2.15 9.36 -1.21
C ASP A 64 -2.38 10.72 -1.89
N ASP A 65 -1.72 10.94 -3.04
CA ASP A 65 -1.72 12.24 -3.70
C ASP A 65 -2.99 12.50 -4.53
N VAL A 66 -3.53 11.49 -5.22
CA VAL A 66 -4.81 11.60 -5.95
C VAL A 66 -5.98 11.73 -4.99
N GLY A 67 -5.98 10.97 -3.90
CA GLY A 67 -7.02 11.09 -2.87
C GLY A 67 -6.90 12.35 -2.03
N ASN A 68 -5.74 13.01 -2.04
CA ASN A 68 -5.38 14.14 -1.17
C ASN A 68 -5.63 13.84 0.32
N VAL A 69 -5.19 12.66 0.75
CA VAL A 69 -5.41 12.14 2.11
C VAL A 69 -4.16 11.44 2.64
N VAL A 70 -4.05 11.38 3.97
CA VAL A 70 -3.10 10.50 4.65
C VAL A 70 -3.89 9.43 5.40
N TRP A 71 -3.76 8.18 4.97
CA TRP A 71 -4.37 7.04 5.63
C TRP A 71 -3.53 6.64 6.85
N ARG A 72 -4.20 6.29 7.96
CA ARG A 72 -3.57 5.65 9.11
C ARG A 72 -4.09 4.22 9.23
N VAL A 73 -3.26 3.26 8.80
CA VAL A 73 -3.60 1.83 8.75
C VAL A 73 -3.12 1.15 10.02
N THR A 74 -4.03 0.47 10.71
CA THR A 74 -3.72 -0.37 11.87
C THR A 74 -4.09 -1.81 11.56
N GLY A 75 -3.38 -2.76 12.16
CA GLY A 75 -3.81 -4.16 12.12
C GLY A 75 -5.22 -4.32 12.69
N ALA A 76 -5.99 -5.27 12.16
CA ALA A 76 -7.20 -5.70 12.82
C ALA A 76 -6.81 -6.22 14.22
N ALA A 77 -7.58 -5.87 15.25
CA ALA A 77 -7.44 -6.52 16.54
C ALA A 77 -7.50 -8.03 16.32
N ALA A 78 -6.58 -8.78 16.94
CA ALA A 78 -6.65 -10.23 16.92
C ALA A 78 -8.07 -10.62 17.36
N ARG A 79 -8.81 -11.30 16.49
CA ARG A 79 -10.04 -11.97 16.92
C ARG A 79 -9.59 -12.99 17.96
N GLN A 80 -10.06 -12.82 19.19
CA GLN A 80 -9.93 -13.83 20.24
C GLN A 80 -10.72 -15.06 19.84
#